data_AF-A0A953YRB5-F1
#
_entry.id   AF-A0A953YRB5-F1
#
_cell.length_a   1.000
_cell.length_b   1.000
_cell.length_c   1.000
_cell.angle_alpha   90.00
_cell.angle_beta   90.00
_cell.angle_gamma   90.00
#
_symmetry.space_group_name_H-M   'P 1'
#
loop_
_entity.id
_entity.type
_entity.pdbx_description
1 polymer ?
#
loop_
_entity_poly.entity_id
_entity_poly.type
_entity_poly.pdbx_seq_one_letter_code
_entity_poly.pdbx_strand_id
1 'polypeptide(L)' 'MLLVLRDELYMGSWDKMVEDLRNRLKGRPYIFKLVNRIEEDLERIETLRSYEGKHKINLRDHDKGEAS' A
#
# COMPACT_ATOMS: atom_id res chain seq x y z
N MET A 1 -3.68 -2.69 -7.31
CA MET A 1 -3.87 -1.23 -7.08
C MET A 1 -3.02 -0.66 -5.93
N LEU A 2 -2.98 -1.24 -4.73
CA LEU A 2 -2.18 -0.71 -3.59
C LEU A 2 -0.68 -0.56 -3.90
N LEU A 3 -0.08 -1.54 -4.58
CA LEU A 3 1.32 -1.48 -5.05
C LEU A 3 1.58 -0.32 -6.04
N VAL A 4 0.58 -0.01 -6.87
CA VAL A 4 0.66 1.11 -7.82
C VAL A 4 0.70 2.43 -7.04
N LEU A 5 -0.26 2.62 -6.13
CA LEU A 5 -0.34 3.80 -5.28
C LEU A 5 0.91 3.99 -4.41
N ARG A 6 1.44 2.90 -3.86
CA ARG A 6 2.68 2.91 -3.06
C ARG A 6 3.83 3.56 -3.84
N ASP A 7 4.13 3.13 -5.06
CA ASP A 7 5.29 3.73 -5.76
C ASP A 7 4.98 5.08 -6.40
N GLU A 8 3.77 5.29 -6.92
CA GLU A 8 3.43 6.56 -7.58
C GLU A 8 3.25 7.72 -6.59
N LEU A 9 2.65 7.49 -5.42
CA LEU A 9 2.33 8.55 -4.45
C LEU A 9 3.26 8.54 -3.23
N TYR A 10 3.80 7.38 -2.86
CA TYR A 10 4.57 7.21 -1.63
C TYR A 10 6.03 6.81 -1.89
N MET A 11 6.51 6.91 -3.14
CA MET A 11 7.89 6.63 -3.55
C MET A 11 8.36 5.21 -3.13
N GLY A 12 7.44 4.25 -3.10
CA GLY A 12 7.70 2.85 -2.76
C GLY A 12 7.66 2.57 -1.26
N SER A 13 7.39 3.57 -0.42
CA SER A 13 7.36 3.42 1.03
C SER A 13 5.98 3.00 1.54
N TRP A 14 5.89 1.80 2.09
CA TRP A 14 4.71 1.37 2.86
C TRP A 14 4.47 2.23 4.09
N ASP A 15 5.53 2.67 4.77
CA ASP A 15 5.39 3.45 6.00
C ASP A 15 4.68 4.79 5.74
N LYS A 16 5.04 5.51 4.67
CA LYS A 16 4.36 6.75 4.27
C LYS A 16 2.90 6.51 3.90
N MET A 17 2.60 5.41 3.22
CA MET A 17 1.23 5.04 2.86
C MET A 17 0.37 4.72 4.09
N VAL A 18 0.91 3.95 5.04
CA VAL A 18 0.23 3.64 6.31
C VAL A 18 -0.01 4.90 7.14
N GLU A 19 0.96 5.81 7.16
CA GLU A 19 0.82 7.09 7.86
C GLU A 19 -0.34 7.93 7.30
N ASP A 20 -0.45 8.06 5.98
CA ASP A 20 -1.56 8.79 5.33
C ASP A 20 -2.92 8.15 5.66
N LEU A 21 -3.01 6.82 5.60
CA LEU A 21 -4.24 6.08 5.96
C LEU A 21 -4.63 6.28 7.43
N ARG A 22 -3.66 6.26 8.35
CA ARG A 22 -3.89 6.55 9.78
C ARG A 22 -4.28 8.00 10.03
N ASN A 23 -3.71 8.94 9.27
CA ASN A 23 -4.08 10.36 9.33
C ASN A 23 -5.53 10.55 8.85
N ARG A 24 -5.94 9.83 7.81
CA ARG A 24 -7.32 9.83 7.31
C ARG A 24 -8.32 9.29 8.33
N LEU A 25 -7.98 8.21 9.05
CA LEU A 25 -8.80 7.71 10.17
C LEU A 25 -9.02 8.76 11.27
N LYS A 26 -8.05 9.65 11.47
CA LYS A 26 -8.11 10.74 12.45
C LYS A 26 -8.76 12.02 11.92
N GLY A 27 -9.29 12.01 10.69
CA GLY A 27 -9.89 13.20 10.05
C GLY A 27 -8.88 14.28 9.66
N ARG A 28 -7.60 13.96 9.55
CA ARG A 28 -6.54 14.88 9.09
C ARG A 28 -6.51 14.94 7.55
N PRO A 29 -5.87 15.97 6.95
CA PRO A 29 -5.68 16.05 5.50
C PRO A 29 -4.99 14.79 4.98
N TYR A 30 -5.46 14.26 3.86
CA TYR A 30 -4.97 13.01 3.25
C TYR A 30 -4.72 13.19 1.75
N ILE A 31 -3.81 12.41 1.18
CA ILE A 31 -3.34 12.57 -0.21
C ILE A 31 -4.32 11.96 -1.22
N PHE A 32 -5.00 10.84 -0.91
CA PHE A 32 -5.87 10.16 -1.86
C PHE A 32 -7.09 9.44 -1.23
N LYS A 33 -8.23 9.41 -1.95
CA LYS A 33 -9.47 8.76 -1.49
C LYS A 33 -9.58 7.34 -2.04
N LEU A 34 -9.28 6.34 -1.20
CA LEU A 34 -9.61 4.93 -1.48
C LEU A 34 -11.11 4.68 -1.36
N VAL A 35 -11.62 3.83 -2.26
CA VAL A 35 -13.05 3.42 -2.39
C VAL A 35 -13.45 2.39 -1.32
N ASN A 36 -12.48 1.62 -0.80
CA ASN A 36 -12.68 0.63 0.27
C ASN A 36 -12.60 1.25 1.67
N ARG A 37 -13.01 0.50 2.70
CA ARG A 37 -12.78 0.90 4.10
C ARG A 37 -11.28 0.94 4.37
N ILE A 38 -10.83 2.02 5.02
CA ILE A 38 -9.41 2.27 5.31
C ILE A 38 -8.80 1.12 6.15
N GLU A 39 -9.59 0.54 7.05
CA GLU A 39 -9.16 -0.60 7.88
C GLU A 39 -8.80 -1.83 7.03
N GLU A 40 -9.63 -2.16 6.03
CA GLU A 40 -9.34 -3.28 5.12
C GLU A 40 -8.08 -3.03 4.28
N ASP A 41 -7.86 -1.78 3.85
CA ASP A 41 -6.66 -1.42 3.10
C ASP A 41 -5.41 -1.50 3.98
N LEU A 42 -5.49 -1.16 5.27
CA LEU A 42 -4.41 -1.34 6.24
C LEU A 42 -4.08 -2.83 6.45
N GLU A 43 -5.08 -3.69 6.62
CA GLU A 43 -4.87 -5.14 6.75
C GLU A 43 -4.21 -5.75 5.51
N ARG A 44 -4.62 -5.30 4.31
CA ARG A 44 -3.99 -5.73 3.05
C ARG A 44 -2.54 -5.25 2.98
N ILE A 45 -2.23 -4.01 3.36
CA ILE A 45 -0.86 -3.48 3.35
C ILE A 45 0.03 -4.28 4.28
N GLU A 46 -0.41 -4.59 5.50
CA GLU A 46 0.36 -5.39 6.45
C GLU A 46 0.64 -6.81 5.91
N THR A 47 -0.36 -7.41 5.26
CA THR A 47 -0.19 -8.72 4.61
C THR A 47 0.86 -8.66 3.49
N LEU A 48 0.76 -7.66 2.61
CA LEU A 48 1.69 -7.48 1.48
C LEU A 48 3.11 -7.17 1.97
N ARG A 49 3.26 -6.28 2.95
CA ARG A 49 4.53 -5.92 3.57
C ARG A 49 5.19 -7.13 4.23
N SER A 50 4.41 -7.93 4.96
CA SER A 50 4.89 -9.16 5.59
C SER A 50 5.34 -10.19 4.55
N TYR A 51 4.61 -10.30 3.44
CA TYR A 51 4.97 -11.18 2.33
C TYR A 51 6.27 -10.74 1.65
N GLU A 52 6.41 -9.46 1.30
CA GLU A 52 7.65 -8.90 0.75
C GLU A 52 8.85 -9.13 1.67
N GLY A 53 8.68 -8.89 2.98
CA GLY A 53 9.73 -9.12 3.97
C GLY A 53 10.11 -10.60 4.11
N LYS A 54 9.12 -11.51 4.13
CA LYS A 54 9.33 -12.96 4.25
C LYS A 54 10.06 -13.53 3.04
N HIS A 55 9.69 -13.09 1.85
CA HIS A 55 10.24 -13.60 0.59
C HIS A 55 11.44 -12.78 0.09
N LYS A 56 11.75 -11.63 0.70
CA LYS A 56 12.76 -10.65 0.24
C LYS A 56 12.56 -10.24 -1.21
N ILE A 57 11.30 -10.13 -1.62
CA ILE A 57 10.91 -9.72 -2.97
C ILE A 57 10.22 -8.36 -2.91
N ASN A 58 10.24 -7.63 -4.02
CA ASN A 58 9.36 -6.49 -4.23
C ASN A 58 8.17 -6.97 -5.06
N LEU A 59 6.97 -6.95 -4.48
CA LEU A 59 5.77 -7.47 -5.15
C LEU A 59 5.44 -6.69 -6.42
N ARG A 60 5.83 -5.41 -6.52
CA ARG A 60 5.63 -4.63 -7.75
C ARG A 60 6.50 -5.11 -8.91
N ASP A 61 7.65 -5.72 -8.63
CA ASP A 61 8.49 -6.31 -9.66
C ASP A 61 7.91 -7.64 -10.17
N HIS A 62 7.11 -8.33 -9.35
CA HIS A 62 6.42 -9.58 -9.70
C HIS A 62 5.03 -9.38 -10.32
N ASP A 63 4.35 -8.24 -10.06
CA ASP A 63 3.03 -7.90 -10.64
C ASP A 63 3.07 -7.76 -12.18
N LYS A 64 4.26 -7.59 -12.77
CA LYS A 64 4.46 -7.58 -14.24
C LYS A 64 4.54 -8.98 -14.88
N GLY A 65 4.38 -10.05 -14.10
CA GLY A 65 4.58 -11.45 -14.54
C GLY A 65 3.33 -12.23 -14.98
N GLU A 66 2.12 -11.71 -14.76
CA GLU A 66 0.86 -12.42 -15.12
C GLU A 66 0.01 -11.64 -16.14
N ALA A 67 0.68 -11.13 -17.17
CA ALA A 67 0.03 -10.72 -18.42
C ALA A 67 0.87 -11.22 -19.60
N SER A 68 0.95 -12.54 -19.77
CA SER A 68 1.47 -13.20 -20.97
C SER A 68 0.63 -14.43 -21.28
#